data_AF-A0A7G8V700-F1
#
_entry.id   AF-A0A7G8V700-F1
#
_cell.length_a   1.000
_cell.length_b   1.000
_cell.length_c   1.000
_cell.angle_alpha   90.00
_cell.angle_beta   90.00
_cell.angle_gamma   90.00
#
_symmetry.space_group_name_H-M   'P 1'
#
loop_
_entity.id
_entity.type
_entity.pdbx_description
1 polymer ?
#
loop_
_entity_poly.entity_id
_entity_poly.type
_entity_poly.pdbx_seq_one_letter_code
_entity_poly.pdbx_strand_id
1 'polypeptide(L)'
;MDNSIFQIIAEDLTNKNTKRIALSLTKGYKPTIAAKLEIAKDLAMALYFSGDEKNALKICQILGKEKFNGNYNLWTWVQTALLLACWIYDKQGCKEEGVRSLLRVTEIIDINTGDEQMNQIRIKARDRRLKGELLRDEKIDQAVEQGDKKQELAWRQLQFSELLYIYLLGGSNEIPVDKALAAIEKNEQFIKELV
;
A
#
# COMPACT_ATOMS: atom_id res chain seq x y z
N MET A 1 12.33 17.35 -5.53
CA MET A 1 11.11 16.67 -6.01
C MET A 1 10.09 17.74 -6.29
N ASP A 2 9.47 17.74 -7.46
CA ASP A 2 8.49 18.76 -7.83
C ASP A 2 7.16 18.47 -7.14
N ASN A 3 6.79 19.29 -6.14
CA ASN A 3 5.55 19.14 -5.39
C ASN A 3 4.32 19.67 -6.18
N SER A 4 4.53 20.22 -7.39
CA SER A 4 3.46 20.69 -8.29
C SER A 4 2.43 19.61 -8.61
N ILE A 5 2.84 18.34 -8.60
CA ILE A 5 1.96 17.22 -8.91
C ILE A 5 0.82 17.05 -7.88
N PHE A 6 1.06 17.36 -6.60
CA PHE A 6 0.00 17.32 -5.58
C PHE A 6 -1.00 18.47 -5.77
N GLN A 7 -0.56 19.61 -6.30
CA GLN A 7 -1.43 20.72 -6.66
C GLN A 7 -2.32 20.33 -7.84
N ILE A 8 -1.73 19.75 -8.89
CA ILE A 8 -2.47 19.23 -10.07
C ILE A 8 -3.51 18.20 -9.62
N ILE A 9 -3.12 17.25 -8.77
CA ILE A 9 -4.06 16.26 -8.21
C ILE A 9 -5.17 16.98 -7.45
N ALA A 10 -4.85 17.94 -6.57
CA ALA A 10 -5.86 18.67 -5.81
C ALA A 10 -6.87 19.45 -6.69
N GLU A 11 -6.46 19.90 -7.87
CA GLU A 11 -7.32 20.57 -8.84
C GLU A 11 -8.29 19.59 -9.50
N ASP A 12 -7.83 18.36 -9.81
CA ASP A 12 -8.65 17.28 -10.35
C ASP A 12 -9.67 16.71 -9.33
N LEU A 13 -9.43 16.86 -8.02
CA LEU A 13 -10.27 16.28 -6.96
C LEU A 13 -11.52 17.10 -6.64
N THR A 14 -12.66 16.42 -6.56
CA THR A 14 -13.97 17.00 -6.19
C THR A 14 -14.29 16.80 -4.69
N ASN A 15 -13.87 15.69 -4.10
CA ASN A 15 -14.07 15.43 -2.67
C ASN A 15 -13.23 16.39 -1.82
N LYS A 16 -13.89 17.15 -0.94
CA LYS A 16 -13.26 18.19 -0.12
C LYS A 16 -12.15 17.65 0.79
N ASN A 17 -12.31 16.43 1.33
CA ASN A 17 -11.33 15.84 2.25
C ASN A 17 -10.06 15.43 1.52
N THR A 18 -10.18 14.68 0.42
CA THR A 18 -9.01 14.26 -0.38
C THR A 18 -8.30 15.46 -0.99
N LYS A 19 -9.06 16.46 -1.47
CA LYS A 19 -8.50 17.74 -1.94
C LYS A 19 -7.71 18.47 -0.86
N ARG A 20 -8.25 18.59 0.36
CA ARG A 20 -7.55 19.22 1.48
C ARG A 20 -6.23 18.49 1.81
N ILE A 21 -6.24 17.16 1.80
CA ILE A 21 -5.03 16.36 2.05
C ILE A 21 -4.00 16.61 0.94
N ALA A 22 -4.39 16.57 -0.34
CA ALA A 22 -3.52 16.85 -1.48
C ALA A 22 -2.88 18.25 -1.40
N LEU A 23 -3.67 19.27 -1.06
CA LEU A 23 -3.17 20.64 -0.85
C LEU A 23 -2.15 20.72 0.31
N SER A 24 -2.36 19.94 1.38
CA SER A 24 -1.41 19.89 2.51
C SER A 24 -0.06 19.27 2.10
N LEU A 25 -0.07 18.31 1.17
CA LEU A 25 1.13 17.67 0.64
C LEU A 25 1.89 18.60 -0.32
N THR A 26 1.19 19.43 -1.10
CA THR A 26 1.82 20.44 -1.97
C THR A 26 2.82 21.33 -1.20
N LYS A 27 2.42 21.79 -0.02
CA LYS A 27 3.24 22.69 0.81
C LYS A 27 4.25 21.96 1.70
N GLY A 28 3.97 20.72 2.08
CA GLY A 28 4.62 20.04 3.20
C GLY A 28 5.21 18.67 2.89
N TYR A 29 5.17 18.18 1.65
CA TYR A 29 5.72 16.88 1.31
C TYR A 29 7.25 16.87 1.45
N LYS A 30 7.74 15.93 2.25
CA LYS A 30 9.15 15.64 2.48
C LYS A 30 9.31 14.12 2.63
N PRO A 31 9.93 13.43 1.67
CA PRO A 31 10.01 11.96 1.71
C PRO A 31 10.93 11.41 2.80
N THR A 32 11.72 12.27 3.44
CA THR A 32 12.52 11.94 4.62
C THR A 32 11.69 11.89 5.92
N ILE A 33 10.41 12.28 5.87
CA ILE A 33 9.51 12.28 7.03
C ILE A 33 8.46 11.18 6.85
N ALA A 34 8.50 10.16 7.70
CA ALA A 34 7.60 9.00 7.65
C ALA A 34 6.12 9.41 7.60
N ALA A 35 5.70 10.33 8.47
CA ALA A 35 4.33 10.83 8.50
C ALA A 35 3.87 11.47 7.18
N LYS A 36 4.77 12.04 6.37
CA LYS A 36 4.42 12.61 5.07
C LYS A 36 4.24 11.54 4.00
N LEU A 37 5.05 10.48 4.05
CA LEU A 37 4.87 9.31 3.19
C LEU A 37 3.58 8.57 3.53
N GLU A 38 3.28 8.41 4.83
CA GLU A 38 2.05 7.79 5.31
C GLU A 38 0.81 8.54 4.81
N ILE A 39 0.75 9.87 5.00
CA ILE A 39 -0.37 10.69 4.51
C ILE A 39 -0.54 10.57 2.99
N ALA A 40 0.56 10.55 2.23
CA ALA A 40 0.49 10.38 0.78
C ALA A 40 -0.02 8.99 0.39
N LYS A 41 0.46 7.93 1.06
CA LYS A 41 -0.04 6.55 0.86
C LYS A 41 -1.52 6.44 1.22
N ASP A 42 -1.96 7.05 2.31
CA ASP A 42 -3.37 7.06 2.72
C ASP A 42 -4.25 7.78 1.71
N LEU A 43 -3.77 8.90 1.16
CA LEU A 43 -4.47 9.59 0.08
C LEU A 43 -4.58 8.69 -1.16
N ALA A 44 -3.52 7.97 -1.54
CA ALA A 44 -3.58 7.04 -2.67
C ALA A 44 -4.62 5.92 -2.45
N MET A 45 -4.64 5.31 -1.25
CA MET A 45 -5.62 4.30 -0.87
C MET A 45 -7.05 4.84 -0.89
N ALA A 46 -7.28 6.03 -0.32
CA ALA A 46 -8.59 6.66 -0.29
C ALA A 46 -9.11 6.94 -1.72
N LEU A 47 -8.25 7.42 -2.61
CA LEU A 47 -8.61 7.66 -4.01
C LEU A 47 -8.93 6.36 -4.74
N TYR A 48 -8.13 5.32 -4.54
CA TYR A 48 -8.36 4.00 -5.11
C TYR A 48 -9.73 3.43 -4.71
N PHE A 49 -10.05 3.40 -3.41
CA PHE A 49 -11.34 2.88 -2.95
C PHE A 49 -12.53 3.75 -3.35
N SER A 50 -12.32 5.04 -3.60
CA SER A 50 -13.34 5.94 -4.15
C SER A 50 -13.49 5.84 -5.69
N GLY A 51 -12.73 4.96 -6.35
CA GLY A 51 -12.77 4.76 -7.80
C GLY A 51 -11.88 5.70 -8.63
N ASP A 52 -11.11 6.59 -8.01
CA ASP A 52 -10.16 7.47 -8.70
C ASP A 52 -8.77 6.81 -8.79
N GLU A 53 -8.71 5.70 -9.52
CA GLU A 53 -7.47 4.94 -9.73
C GLU A 53 -6.39 5.77 -10.42
N LYS A 54 -6.79 6.69 -11.31
CA LYS A 54 -5.87 7.57 -12.05
C LYS A 54 -5.05 8.43 -11.09
N ASN A 55 -5.70 9.14 -10.17
CA ASN A 55 -4.97 9.98 -9.23
C ASN A 55 -4.29 9.16 -8.12
N ALA A 56 -4.88 8.03 -7.71
CA ALA A 56 -4.19 7.09 -6.82
C ALA A 56 -2.84 6.66 -7.39
N LEU A 57 -2.82 6.25 -8.66
CA LEU A 57 -1.62 5.80 -9.35
C LEU A 57 -0.56 6.91 -9.49
N LYS A 58 -0.97 8.16 -9.79
CA LYS A 58 -0.05 9.31 -9.80
C LYS A 58 0.66 9.45 -8.45
N ILE A 59 -0.07 9.29 -7.33
CA ILE A 59 0.54 9.37 -5.99
C ILE A 59 1.48 8.19 -5.75
N CYS A 60 1.09 6.97 -6.12
CA CYS A 60 1.96 5.81 -6.01
C CYS A 60 3.26 5.97 -6.81
N GLN A 61 3.20 6.57 -8.00
CA GLN A 61 4.38 6.87 -8.82
C GLN A 61 5.30 7.92 -8.17
N ILE A 62 4.77 8.88 -7.41
CA ILE A 62 5.59 9.83 -6.64
C ILE A 62 6.35 9.07 -5.55
N LEU A 63 5.64 8.29 -4.74
CA LEU A 63 6.23 7.51 -3.66
C LEU A 63 7.23 6.47 -4.18
N GLY A 64 6.93 5.82 -5.29
CA GLY A 64 7.78 4.80 -5.91
C GLY A 64 9.12 5.31 -6.44
N LYS A 65 9.31 6.63 -6.59
CA LYS A 65 10.60 7.24 -6.96
C LYS A 65 11.60 7.22 -5.80
N GLU A 66 11.14 7.03 -4.57
CA GLU A 66 12.04 6.99 -3.41
C GLU A 66 12.96 5.78 -3.48
N LYS A 67 14.24 6.03 -3.18
CA LYS A 67 15.26 4.98 -3.08
C LYS A 67 15.30 4.47 -1.65
N PHE A 68 15.46 3.16 -1.50
CA PHE A 68 15.71 2.59 -0.20
C PHE A 68 17.08 3.05 0.32
N ASN A 69 17.11 3.53 1.56
CA ASN A 69 18.31 4.06 2.21
C ASN A 69 18.64 3.33 3.52
N GLY A 70 18.09 2.13 3.73
CA GLY A 70 18.21 1.37 4.98
C GLY A 70 17.12 1.67 6.02
N ASN A 71 16.30 2.72 5.83
CA ASN A 71 15.25 3.07 6.78
C ASN A 71 13.90 2.40 6.44
N TYR A 72 13.62 1.29 7.11
CA TYR A 72 12.36 0.56 6.94
C TYR A 72 11.11 1.35 7.37
N ASN A 73 11.25 2.29 8.31
CA ASN A 73 10.13 3.15 8.75
C ASN A 73 9.68 4.13 7.66
N LEU A 74 10.56 4.47 6.72
CA LEU A 74 10.19 5.21 5.51
C LEU A 74 9.71 4.26 4.42
N TRP A 75 10.44 3.16 4.24
CA TRP A 75 10.21 2.23 3.14
C TRP A 75 8.83 1.55 3.17
N THR A 76 8.28 1.27 4.35
CA THR A 76 6.96 0.60 4.48
C THR A 76 5.85 1.32 3.71
N TRP A 77 5.86 2.66 3.71
CA TRP A 77 4.87 3.47 3.00
C TRP A 77 5.09 3.46 1.48
N VAL A 78 6.36 3.48 1.05
CA VAL A 78 6.75 3.37 -0.35
C VAL A 78 6.38 1.98 -0.89
N GLN A 79 6.67 0.92 -0.14
CA GLN A 79 6.31 -0.45 -0.49
C GLN A 79 4.80 -0.61 -0.65
N THR A 80 4.00 -0.09 0.29
CA THR A 80 2.53 -0.15 0.20
C THR A 80 2.03 0.55 -1.07
N ALA A 81 2.58 1.72 -1.39
CA ALA A 81 2.23 2.44 -2.61
C ALA A 81 2.62 1.69 -3.90
N LEU A 82 3.78 1.03 -3.91
CA LEU A 82 4.22 0.18 -5.03
C LEU A 82 3.32 -1.05 -5.21
N LEU A 83 2.92 -1.72 -4.13
CA LEU A 83 1.97 -2.83 -4.19
C LEU A 83 0.62 -2.38 -4.74
N LEU A 84 0.10 -1.23 -4.28
CA LEU A 84 -1.12 -0.64 -4.83
C LEU A 84 -0.98 -0.31 -6.32
N ALA A 85 0.17 0.22 -6.76
CA ALA A 85 0.42 0.47 -8.18
C ALA A 85 0.42 -0.83 -8.99
N CYS A 86 1.07 -1.89 -8.51
CA CYS A 86 1.07 -3.20 -9.17
C CYS A 86 -0.36 -3.70 -9.38
N TRP A 87 -1.18 -3.62 -8.32
CA TRP A 87 -2.56 -4.04 -8.34
C TRP A 87 -3.42 -3.26 -9.34
N ILE A 88 -3.29 -1.92 -9.37
CA ILE A 88 -3.99 -1.08 -10.34
C ILE A 88 -3.54 -1.39 -11.78
N TYR A 89 -2.24 -1.52 -12.01
CA TYR A 89 -1.71 -1.85 -13.34
C TYR A 89 -2.18 -3.21 -13.84
N ASP A 90 -2.23 -4.22 -12.95
CA ASP A 90 -2.72 -5.56 -13.29
C ASP A 90 -4.19 -5.50 -13.75
N LYS A 91 -5.05 -4.79 -13.00
CA LYS A 91 -6.46 -4.56 -13.38
C LYS A 91 -6.62 -3.83 -14.72
N GLN A 92 -5.70 -2.93 -15.04
CA GLN A 92 -5.72 -2.16 -16.29
C GLN A 92 -5.03 -2.89 -17.45
N GLY A 93 -4.46 -4.08 -17.24
CA GLY A 93 -3.72 -4.84 -18.25
C GLY A 93 -2.32 -4.29 -18.57
N CYS A 94 -1.83 -3.33 -17.79
CA CYS A 94 -0.51 -2.68 -17.94
C CYS A 94 0.60 -3.52 -17.28
N LYS A 95 0.80 -4.74 -17.79
CA LYS A 95 1.68 -5.74 -17.14
C LYS A 95 3.13 -5.27 -16.96
N GLU A 96 3.68 -4.52 -17.92
CA GLU A 96 5.06 -4.04 -17.83
C GLU A 96 5.27 -3.08 -16.66
N GLU A 97 4.37 -2.11 -16.49
CA GLU A 97 4.40 -1.16 -15.39
C GLU A 97 4.19 -1.86 -14.05
N GLY A 98 3.27 -2.83 -13.99
CA GLY A 98 3.07 -3.68 -12.82
C GLY A 98 4.35 -4.43 -12.42
N VAL A 99 5.02 -5.06 -13.38
CA VAL A 99 6.30 -5.75 -13.15
C VAL A 99 7.38 -4.78 -12.68
N ARG A 100 7.50 -3.59 -13.29
CA ARG A 100 8.47 -2.57 -12.85
C ARG A 100 8.25 -2.16 -11.40
N SER A 101 6.99 -1.98 -10.97
CA SER A 101 6.66 -1.68 -9.58
C SER A 101 6.97 -2.85 -8.64
N LEU A 102 6.70 -4.09 -9.07
CA LEU A 102 6.97 -5.29 -8.26
C LEU A 102 8.48 -5.52 -8.07
N LEU A 103 9.28 -5.31 -9.12
CA LEU A 103 10.74 -5.40 -9.06
C LEU A 103 11.31 -4.45 -7.99
N ARG A 104 10.80 -3.23 -7.89
CA ARG A 104 11.20 -2.29 -6.82
C ARG A 104 10.88 -2.82 -5.41
N VAL A 105 9.80 -3.58 -5.26
CA VAL A 105 9.41 -4.20 -3.97
C VAL A 105 10.37 -5.34 -3.63
N THR A 106 10.67 -6.22 -4.59
CA THR A 106 11.50 -7.41 -4.37
C THR A 106 12.99 -7.10 -4.27
N GLU A 107 13.47 -6.04 -4.95
CA GLU A 107 14.85 -5.54 -4.85
C GLU A 107 15.33 -5.41 -3.41
N ILE A 108 14.46 -4.98 -2.48
CA ILE A 108 14.81 -4.76 -1.07
C ILE A 108 14.77 -6.05 -0.24
N ILE A 109 13.89 -6.97 -0.63
CA ILE A 109 13.72 -8.27 0.01
C ILE A 109 14.95 -9.13 -0.23
N ASP A 110 15.47 -9.10 -1.45
CA ASP A 110 16.57 -9.96 -1.91
C ASP A 110 17.96 -9.31 -1.70
N ILE A 111 18.05 -8.14 -1.03
CA ILE A 111 19.35 -7.51 -0.73
C ILE A 111 20.14 -8.42 0.21
N ASN A 112 21.20 -9.02 -0.32
CA ASN A 112 22.27 -9.57 0.49
C ASN A 112 23.20 -8.44 0.95
N THR A 113 23.18 -8.11 2.24
CA THR A 113 24.05 -7.05 2.81
C THR A 113 25.44 -7.56 3.21
N GLY A 114 25.75 -8.85 3.00
CA GLY A 114 26.92 -9.52 3.58
C GLY A 114 26.80 -9.78 5.09
N ASP A 115 25.73 -9.29 5.72
CA ASP A 115 25.37 -9.57 7.11
C ASP A 115 24.33 -10.70 7.14
N GLU A 116 24.79 -11.90 7.47
CA GLU A 116 23.96 -13.10 7.51
C GLU A 116 22.83 -12.99 8.54
N GLN A 117 23.06 -12.36 9.70
CA GLN A 117 22.01 -12.20 10.71
C GLN A 117 20.90 -11.29 10.19
N MET A 118 21.27 -10.18 9.55
CA MET A 118 20.32 -9.26 8.93
C MET A 118 19.55 -9.91 7.77
N ASN A 119 20.23 -10.73 6.96
CA ASN A 119 19.58 -11.55 5.92
C ASN A 119 18.53 -12.49 6.51
N GLN A 120 18.88 -13.24 7.56
CA GLN A 120 17.96 -14.17 8.22
C GLN A 120 16.76 -13.47 8.85
N ILE A 121 16.94 -12.28 9.43
CA ILE A 121 15.83 -11.48 9.98
C ILE A 121 14.85 -11.09 8.87
N ARG A 122 15.35 -10.67 7.70
CA ARG A 122 14.49 -10.32 6.55
C ARG A 122 13.73 -11.51 5.99
N ILE A 123 14.39 -12.65 5.81
CA ILE A 123 13.75 -13.89 5.34
C ILE A 123 12.60 -14.27 6.29
N LYS A 124 12.87 -14.30 7.60
CA LYS A 124 11.83 -14.59 8.60
C LYS A 124 10.69 -13.56 8.57
N ALA A 125 11.00 -12.27 8.40
CA ALA A 125 9.98 -11.24 8.32
C ALA A 125 9.08 -11.41 7.08
N ARG A 126 9.67 -11.73 5.91
CA ARG A 126 8.94 -12.08 4.69
C ARG A 126 8.05 -13.29 4.90
N ASP A 127 8.59 -14.36 5.47
CA ASP A 127 7.86 -15.61 5.67
C ASP A 127 6.63 -15.42 6.56
N ARG A 128 6.77 -14.70 7.69
CA ARG A 128 5.62 -14.38 8.56
C ARG A 128 4.51 -13.65 7.81
N ARG A 129 4.87 -12.68 6.95
CA ARG A 129 3.90 -11.95 6.12
C ARG A 129 3.21 -12.86 5.12
N LEU A 130 3.98 -13.68 4.40
CA LEU A 130 3.43 -14.63 3.42
C LEU A 130 2.50 -15.67 4.03
N LYS A 131 2.77 -16.08 5.28
CA LYS A 131 1.91 -16.97 6.07
C LYS A 131 0.65 -16.29 6.61
N GLY A 132 0.52 -14.98 6.45
CA GLY A 132 -0.63 -14.22 6.93
C GLY A 132 -0.58 -13.88 8.41
N GLU A 133 0.56 -14.03 9.09
CA GLU A 133 0.68 -13.67 10.51
C GLU A 133 0.45 -12.17 10.77
N LEU A 134 0.54 -11.34 9.71
CA LEU A 134 0.20 -9.92 9.75
C LEU A 134 -1.20 -9.60 9.23
N LEU A 135 -2.09 -10.58 9.06
CA LEU A 135 -3.51 -10.28 8.88
C LEU A 135 -4.12 -9.73 10.18
N ARG A 136 -5.32 -9.18 10.08
CA ARG A 136 -5.99 -8.37 11.11
C ARG A 136 -7.41 -8.88 11.40
N ASP A 137 -7.69 -10.15 11.10
CA ASP A 137 -9.03 -10.72 11.22
C ASP A 137 -9.66 -10.46 12.60
N GLU A 138 -8.94 -10.79 13.68
CA GLU A 138 -9.41 -10.53 15.05
C GLU A 138 -9.71 -9.04 15.34
N LYS A 139 -8.91 -8.12 14.76
CA LYS A 139 -9.09 -6.67 14.95
C LYS A 139 -10.25 -6.13 14.14
N ILE A 140 -10.48 -6.69 12.95
CA ILE A 140 -11.63 -6.37 12.11
C ILE A 140 -12.89 -6.87 12.80
N ASP A 141 -12.92 -8.12 13.26
CA ASP A 141 -14.06 -8.73 13.95
C ASP A 141 -14.42 -7.93 15.21
N GLN A 142 -13.42 -7.57 16.03
CA GLN A 142 -13.63 -6.73 17.21
C GLN A 142 -14.26 -5.35 16.85
N ALA A 143 -13.81 -4.70 15.78
CA ALA A 143 -14.36 -3.41 15.36
C ALA A 143 -15.80 -3.55 14.83
N VAL A 144 -16.10 -4.63 14.11
CA VAL A 144 -17.44 -4.96 13.60
C VAL A 144 -18.40 -5.22 14.77
N GLU A 145 -18.01 -6.02 15.75
CA GLU A 145 -18.81 -6.32 16.95
C GLU A 145 -19.14 -5.05 17.74
N GLN A 146 -18.21 -4.08 17.77
CA GLN A 146 -18.41 -2.78 18.44
C GLN A 146 -19.17 -1.76 17.58
N GLY A 147 -19.41 -2.06 16.30
CA GLY A 147 -19.99 -1.11 15.35
C GLY A 147 -19.08 0.09 15.03
N ASP A 148 -17.78 0.00 15.32
CA ASP A 148 -16.82 1.07 15.03
C ASP A 148 -16.36 1.00 13.57
N LYS A 149 -17.17 1.56 12.67
CA LYS A 149 -16.91 1.62 11.23
C LYS A 149 -15.59 2.31 10.88
N LYS A 150 -15.14 3.28 11.69
CA LYS A 150 -13.89 4.00 11.43
C LYS A 150 -12.69 3.09 11.70
N GLN A 151 -12.73 2.37 12.81
CA GLN A 151 -11.67 1.43 13.16
C GLN A 151 -11.69 0.21 12.23
N GLU A 152 -12.88 -0.28 11.86
CA GLU A 152 -13.03 -1.33 10.86
C GLU A 152 -12.37 -0.94 9.54
N LEU A 153 -12.69 0.25 9.00
CA LEU A 153 -12.08 0.77 7.77
C LEU A 153 -10.55 0.80 7.88
N ALA A 154 -10.01 1.30 8.99
CA ALA A 154 -8.56 1.38 9.19
C ALA A 154 -7.90 -0.02 9.19
N TRP A 155 -8.50 -1.00 9.88
CA TRP A 155 -7.97 -2.37 9.89
C TRP A 155 -8.08 -3.05 8.54
N ARG A 156 -9.20 -2.86 7.82
CA ARG A 156 -9.39 -3.40 6.47
C ARG A 156 -8.39 -2.81 5.47
N GLN A 157 -8.06 -1.53 5.55
CA GLN A 157 -7.04 -0.92 4.68
C GLN A 157 -5.64 -1.48 4.93
N LEU A 158 -5.29 -1.74 6.20
CA LEU A 158 -4.04 -2.42 6.56
C LEU A 158 -4.04 -3.87 6.05
N GLN A 159 -5.14 -4.60 6.27
CA GLN A 159 -5.33 -5.96 5.74
C GLN A 159 -5.19 -6.01 4.22
N PHE A 160 -5.77 -5.05 3.49
CA PHE A 160 -5.68 -4.98 2.04
C PHE A 160 -4.22 -4.91 1.58
N SER A 161 -3.41 -4.07 2.23
CA SER A 161 -1.98 -3.93 1.91
C SER A 161 -1.19 -5.22 2.14
N GLU A 162 -1.48 -5.93 3.22
CA GLU A 162 -0.85 -7.23 3.52
C GLU A 162 -1.31 -8.32 2.54
N LEU A 163 -2.59 -8.36 2.18
CA LEU A 163 -3.10 -9.30 1.19
C LEU A 163 -2.49 -9.06 -0.19
N LEU A 164 -2.32 -7.80 -0.61
CA LEU A 164 -1.58 -7.47 -1.84
C LEU A 164 -0.15 -7.98 -1.80
N TYR A 165 0.54 -7.83 -0.66
CA TYR A 165 1.90 -8.37 -0.49
C TYR A 165 1.91 -9.89 -0.68
N ILE A 166 0.98 -10.62 -0.05
CA ILE A 166 0.89 -12.07 -0.16
C ILE A 166 0.63 -12.48 -1.62
N TYR A 167 -0.39 -11.90 -2.25
CA TYR A 167 -0.77 -12.21 -3.64
C TYR A 167 0.37 -11.92 -4.63
N LEU A 168 0.93 -10.71 -4.61
CA LEU A 168 1.92 -10.27 -5.59
C LEU A 168 3.28 -10.97 -5.45
N LEU A 169 3.58 -11.53 -4.27
CA LEU A 169 4.80 -12.32 -4.04
C LEU A 169 4.60 -13.83 -4.23
N GLY A 170 3.44 -14.26 -4.75
CA GLY A 170 3.17 -15.65 -5.12
C GLY A 170 2.58 -16.52 -4.01
N GLY A 171 2.10 -15.92 -2.92
CA GLY A 171 1.44 -16.62 -1.81
C GLY A 171 2.37 -17.49 -0.97
N SER A 172 1.76 -18.39 -0.20
CA SER A 172 2.40 -19.42 0.62
C SER A 172 1.58 -20.71 0.62
N ASN A 173 2.06 -21.76 1.30
CA ASN A 173 1.27 -22.99 1.50
C ASN A 173 0.03 -22.71 2.35
N GLU A 174 0.18 -21.84 3.35
CA GLU A 174 -0.87 -21.41 4.26
C GLU A 174 -1.91 -20.54 3.53
N ILE A 175 -1.45 -19.62 2.67
CA ILE A 175 -2.29 -18.71 1.89
C ILE A 175 -1.85 -18.76 0.42
N PRO A 176 -2.39 -19.72 -0.37
CA PRO A 176 -2.17 -19.78 -1.81
C PRO A 176 -2.66 -18.54 -2.53
N VAL A 177 -2.10 -18.27 -3.71
CA VAL A 177 -2.42 -17.10 -4.56
C VAL A 177 -3.92 -16.91 -4.75
N ASP A 178 -4.65 -17.98 -5.11
CA ASP A 178 -6.10 -17.91 -5.34
C ASP A 178 -6.89 -17.53 -4.07
N LYS A 179 -6.43 -18.00 -2.90
CA LYS A 179 -7.04 -17.62 -1.61
C LYS A 179 -6.74 -16.17 -1.27
N ALA A 180 -5.50 -15.71 -1.52
CA ALA A 180 -5.13 -14.32 -1.33
C ALA A 180 -5.96 -13.41 -2.23
N LEU A 181 -6.12 -13.75 -3.51
CA LEU A 181 -6.94 -12.99 -4.47
C LEU A 181 -8.40 -12.90 -4.02
N ALA A 182 -9.03 -14.02 -3.66
CA ALA A 182 -10.41 -14.03 -3.16
C ALA A 182 -10.57 -13.18 -1.89
N ALA A 183 -9.57 -13.19 -0.99
CA ALA A 183 -9.56 -12.36 0.20
C ALA A 183 -9.40 -10.86 -0.11
N ILE A 184 -8.57 -10.50 -1.10
CA ILE A 184 -8.42 -9.12 -1.59
C ILE A 184 -9.76 -8.60 -2.09
N GLU A 185 -10.42 -9.34 -2.98
CA GLU A 185 -11.69 -8.94 -3.59
C GLU A 185 -12.79 -8.77 -2.55
N LYS A 186 -12.91 -9.73 -1.63
CA LYS A 186 -13.87 -9.64 -0.52
C LYS A 186 -13.59 -8.43 0.38
N ASN A 187 -12.33 -8.21 0.75
CA ASN A 187 -11.97 -7.08 1.60
C ASN A 187 -12.16 -5.72 0.90
N GLU A 188 -11.90 -5.65 -0.41
CA GLU A 188 -12.16 -4.47 -1.23
C GLU A 188 -13.65 -4.12 -1.28
N GLN A 189 -14.54 -5.11 -1.39
CA GLN A 189 -15.99 -4.90 -1.32
C GLN A 189 -16.41 -4.29 0.02
N PHE A 190 -15.95 -4.85 1.14
CA PHE A 190 -16.27 -4.28 2.46
C PHE A 190 -15.75 -2.86 2.64
N ILE A 191 -14.54 -2.56 2.15
CA ILE A 191 -14.00 -1.20 2.24
C ILE A 191 -14.88 -0.23 1.44
N LYS A 192 -15.33 -0.62 0.23
CA LYS A 192 -16.20 0.21 -0.61
C LYS A 192 -17.56 0.50 0.04
N GLU A 193 -18.08 -0.39 0.88
CA GLU A 193 -19.31 -0.15 1.65
C GLU A 193 -19.12 0.82 2.83
N LEU A 194 -17.88 1.06 3.25
CA LEU A 194 -17.52 1.92 4.38
C LEU A 194 -17.11 3.35 3.97
N VAL A 195 -16.87 3.61 2.68
CA VAL A 195 -16.34 4.90 2.17
C VAL A 195 -17.36 5.72 1.37
#